data_AF-A0A223P118-F1
#
_entry.id   AF-A0A223P118-F1
#
_cell.length_a   1.000
_cell.length_b   1.000
_cell.length_c   1.000
_cell.angle_alpha   90.00
_cell.angle_beta   90.00
_cell.angle_gamma   90.00
#
_symmetry.space_group_name_H-M   'P 1'
#
loop_
_entity.id
_entity.type
_entity.pdbx_description
1 polymer ?
#
loop_
_entity_poly.entity_id
_entity_poly.type
_entity_poly.pdbx_seq_one_letter_code
_entity_poly.pdbx_strand_id
1 'polypeptide(L)'
;METVLSFIKKHRFDLIVTCSVFAFLYDVYFSKHTFSLTIVALYLLGYAADNEKSKTNIEERKKLRLRGLTKVDIRNIAFVKSWEETRKKGLIKFSLVYGGVFFGFVLCGIISIAAMFIIKNMIKYVSDEPSHMLNFIGYTYIAGTIGGTVFYRLLWIYNERKFIRLTNPLH
;
A
#
# COMPACT_ATOMS: atom_id res chain seq x y z
N MET A 1 -28.12 -22.06 -11.34
CA MET A 1 -27.77 -21.22 -10.16
C MET A 1 -26.35 -21.52 -9.65
N GLU A 2 -25.95 -22.79 -9.55
CA GLU A 2 -24.60 -23.19 -9.12
C GLU A 2 -23.46 -22.67 -10.02
N THR A 3 -23.68 -22.59 -11.33
CA THR A 3 -22.73 -22.05 -12.32
C THR A 3 -22.47 -20.55 -12.16
N VAL A 4 -23.49 -19.79 -11.77
CA VAL A 4 -23.35 -18.35 -11.51
C VAL A 4 -22.62 -18.11 -10.19
N LEU A 5 -22.91 -18.92 -9.17
CA LEU A 5 -22.28 -18.84 -7.86
C LEU A 5 -20.80 -19.25 -7.91
N SER A 6 -20.44 -20.24 -8.72
CA SER A 6 -19.03 -20.62 -8.94
C SER A 6 -18.28 -19.57 -9.75
N PHE A 7 -18.93 -18.96 -10.75
CA PHE A 7 -18.36 -17.84 -11.51
C PHE A 7 -18.12 -16.61 -10.62
N ILE A 8 -19.11 -16.22 -9.80
CA ILE A 8 -18.98 -15.12 -8.83
C ILE A 8 -17.86 -15.40 -7.83
N LYS A 9 -17.74 -16.63 -7.32
CA LYS A 9 -16.63 -16.99 -6.41
C LYS A 9 -15.27 -16.88 -7.09
N LYS A 10 -15.16 -17.31 -8.35
CA LYS A 10 -13.91 -17.29 -9.13
C LYS A 10 -13.48 -15.87 -9.52
N HIS A 11 -14.43 -15.00 -9.84
CA HIS A 11 -14.18 -13.64 -10.31
C HIS A 11 -14.59 -12.57 -9.28
N ARG A 12 -14.69 -12.93 -8.00
CA ARG A 12 -15.13 -12.02 -6.94
C ARG A 12 -14.29 -10.75 -6.86
N PHE A 13 -12.98 -10.86 -7.06
CA PHE A 13 -12.08 -9.72 -7.05
C PHE A 13 -12.37 -8.78 -8.22
N ASP A 14 -12.45 -9.33 -9.44
CA ASP A 14 -12.72 -8.55 -10.66
C ASP A 14 -14.09 -7.86 -10.58
N LEU A 15 -15.12 -8.55 -10.09
CA LEU A 15 -16.47 -8.01 -9.89
C LEU A 15 -16.47 -6.86 -8.87
N ILE A 16 -15.78 -7.00 -7.75
CA ILE A 16 -15.77 -5.95 -6.73
C ILE A 16 -14.96 -4.74 -7.23
N VAL A 17 -13.81 -4.94 -7.89
CA VAL A 17 -13.03 -3.84 -8.50
C VAL A 17 -13.88 -3.08 -9.53
N THR A 18 -14.59 -3.81 -10.40
CA THR A 18 -15.48 -3.22 -11.41
C THR A 18 -16.59 -2.42 -10.74
N CYS A 19 -17.25 -2.97 -9.72
CA CYS A 19 -18.28 -2.26 -8.95
C CYS A 19 -17.73 -1.03 -8.21
N SER A 20 -16.50 -1.06 -7.70
CA SER A 20 -15.86 0.09 -7.05
C SER A 20 -15.54 1.21 -8.03
N VAL A 21 -15.10 0.89 -9.25
CA VAL A 21 -14.88 1.88 -10.32
C VAL A 21 -16.20 2.49 -10.76
N PHE A 22 -17.25 1.68 -10.96
CA PHE A 22 -18.58 2.19 -11.30
C PHE A 22 -19.17 3.06 -10.19
N ALA A 23 -19.02 2.66 -8.93
CA ALA A 23 -19.47 3.45 -7.78
C ALA A 23 -18.72 4.79 -7.69
N PHE A 24 -17.40 4.79 -7.93
CA PHE A 24 -16.60 6.02 -7.99
C PHE A 24 -17.04 6.94 -9.13
N LEU A 25 -17.19 6.42 -10.34
CA LEU A 25 -17.66 7.19 -11.50
C LEU A 25 -19.06 7.78 -11.25
N TYR A 26 -19.94 7.01 -10.62
CA TYR A 26 -21.27 7.46 -10.24
C TYR A 26 -21.25 8.58 -9.19
N ASP A 27 -20.43 8.44 -8.13
CA ASP A 27 -20.29 9.45 -7.06
C ASP A 27 -19.68 10.76 -7.58
N VAL A 28 -18.70 10.67 -8.48
CA VAL A 28 -18.09 11.82 -9.17
C VAL A 28 -19.08 12.51 -10.11
N TYR A 29 -19.89 11.75 -10.87
CA TYR A 29 -20.78 12.31 -11.88
C TYR A 29 -22.06 12.92 -11.29
N PHE A 30 -22.59 12.35 -10.21
CA PHE A 30 -23.85 12.81 -9.59
C PHE A 30 -23.67 13.80 -8.43
N SER A 31 -22.43 14.23 -8.16
CA SER A 31 -22.08 15.33 -7.24
C SER A 31 -22.70 15.25 -5.84
N LYS A 32 -23.14 14.06 -5.41
CA LYS A 32 -23.54 13.81 -4.02
C LYS A 32 -22.28 13.42 -3.28
N HIS A 33 -21.95 14.12 -2.20
CA HIS A 33 -20.79 13.85 -1.34
C HIS A 33 -20.93 12.53 -0.55
N THR A 34 -21.22 11.43 -1.22
CA THR A 34 -21.39 10.10 -0.64
C THR A 34 -20.15 9.23 -0.83
N PHE A 35 -18.99 9.81 -0.50
CA PHE A 35 -17.69 9.13 -0.39
C PHE A 35 -17.75 7.84 0.47
N SER A 36 -18.79 7.66 1.28
CA SER A 36 -18.99 6.51 2.15
C SER A 36 -19.13 5.19 1.39
N LEU A 37 -19.81 5.14 0.25
CA LEU A 37 -20.02 3.89 -0.50
C LEU A 37 -18.73 3.39 -1.16
N THR A 38 -17.94 4.30 -1.70
CA THR A 38 -16.63 4.02 -2.31
C THR A 38 -15.63 3.56 -1.25
N ILE A 39 -15.61 4.21 -0.09
CA ILE A 39 -14.77 3.80 1.05
C ILE A 39 -15.16 2.42 1.57
N VAL A 40 -16.47 2.14 1.72
CA VAL A 40 -16.96 0.82 2.15
C VAL A 40 -16.62 -0.26 1.13
N ALA A 41 -16.78 0.01 -0.18
CA ALA A 41 -16.41 -0.93 -1.23
C ALA A 41 -14.90 -1.22 -1.25
N LEU A 42 -14.05 -0.20 -1.08
CA LEU A 42 -12.60 -0.35 -0.96
C LEU A 42 -12.19 -1.11 0.32
N TYR A 43 -12.88 -0.88 1.44
CA TYR A 43 -12.67 -1.64 2.68
C TYR A 43 -13.03 -3.11 2.53
N LEU A 44 -14.16 -3.40 1.86
CA LEU A 44 -14.58 -4.78 1.57
C LEU A 44 -13.62 -5.47 0.58
N LEU A 45 -13.07 -4.74 -0.40
CA LEU A 45 -11.99 -5.21 -1.27
C LEU A 45 -10.74 -5.59 -0.48
N GLY A 46 -10.30 -4.69 0.40
CA GLY A 46 -9.14 -4.92 1.27
C GLY A 46 -9.34 -6.15 2.15
N TYR A 47 -10.50 -6.27 2.79
CA TYR A 47 -10.83 -7.38 3.68
C TYR A 47 -10.91 -8.72 2.93
N ALA A 48 -11.55 -8.77 1.75
CA ALA A 48 -11.69 -9.99 0.97
C ALA A 48 -10.34 -10.49 0.42
N ALA A 49 -9.50 -9.58 -0.09
CA ALA A 49 -8.17 -9.90 -0.58
C ALA A 49 -7.23 -10.38 0.54
N ASP A 50 -7.33 -9.78 1.72
CA ASP A 50 -6.50 -10.16 2.88
C ASP A 50 -6.91 -11.54 3.44
N ASN A 51 -8.21 -11.85 3.46
CA ASN A 51 -8.70 -13.13 3.99
C ASN A 51 -8.30 -14.33 3.10
N GLU A 52 -8.26 -14.16 1.78
CA GLU A 52 -7.80 -15.21 0.85
C GLU A 52 -6.30 -15.47 0.96
N LYS A 53 -5.52 -14.39 1.00
CA LYS A 53 -4.06 -14.44 1.17
C LYS A 53 -3.68 -14.96 2.55
N SER A 54 -4.49 -14.70 3.57
CA SER A 54 -4.30 -15.21 4.93
C SER A 54 -4.46 -16.73 5.01
N LYS A 55 -5.50 -17.31 4.39
CA LYS A 55 -5.73 -18.76 4.44
C LYS A 55 -4.60 -19.56 3.78
N THR A 56 -4.16 -19.17 2.59
CA THR A 56 -3.04 -19.82 1.90
C THR A 56 -1.73 -19.68 2.67
N ASN A 57 -1.46 -18.50 3.23
CA ASN A 57 -0.28 -18.28 4.09
C ASN A 57 -0.32 -19.08 5.40
N ILE A 58 -1.50 -19.32 5.98
CA ILE A 58 -1.64 -20.12 7.21
C ILE A 58 -1.32 -21.59 6.94
N GLU A 59 -1.79 -22.15 5.82
CA GLU A 59 -1.51 -23.54 5.45
C GLU A 59 -0.03 -23.76 5.12
N GLU A 60 0.59 -22.83 4.39
CA GLU A 60 2.02 -22.88 4.09
C GLU A 60 2.87 -22.78 5.37
N ARG A 61 2.48 -21.90 6.31
CA ARG A 61 3.12 -21.80 7.64
C ARG A 61 2.96 -23.07 8.47
N LYS A 62 1.79 -23.73 8.42
CA LYS A 62 1.56 -25.02 9.10
C LYS A 62 2.45 -26.11 8.51
N LYS A 63 2.53 -26.22 7.17
CA LYS A 63 3.43 -27.17 6.49
C LYS A 63 4.90 -26.96 6.85
N LEU A 64 5.36 -25.71 6.92
CA LEU A 64 6.73 -25.39 7.30
C LEU A 64 7.02 -25.69 8.78
N ARG A 65 6.07 -25.44 9.68
CA ARG A 65 6.19 -25.83 11.09
C ARG A 65 6.25 -27.35 11.28
N LEU A 66 5.48 -28.11 10.51
CA LEU A 66 5.54 -29.58 10.54
C LEU A 66 6.90 -30.13 10.13
N ARG A 67 7.70 -29.35 9.40
CA ARG A 67 9.10 -29.67 9.03
C ARG A 67 10.13 -29.26 10.10
N GLY A 68 9.70 -28.85 11.29
CA GLY A 68 10.58 -28.47 12.39
C GLY A 68 11.16 -27.05 12.30
N LEU A 69 10.74 -26.24 11.33
CA LEU A 69 11.23 -24.87 11.17
C LEU A 69 10.72 -23.95 12.29
N THR A 70 11.61 -23.12 12.83
CA THR A 70 11.23 -22.13 13.84
C THR A 70 10.41 -21.00 13.22
N LYS A 71 9.72 -20.22 14.06
CA LYS A 71 9.02 -19.00 13.59
C LYS A 71 9.98 -18.01 12.91
N VAL A 72 11.25 -17.98 13.34
CA VAL A 72 12.28 -17.10 12.79
C VAL A 72 12.66 -17.55 11.38
N ASP A 73 12.84 -18.84 11.16
CA ASP A 73 13.19 -19.41 9.85
C ASP A 73 12.10 -19.15 8.83
N ILE A 74 10.83 -19.36 9.21
CA ILE A 74 9.69 -19.07 8.35
C ILE A 74 9.66 -17.59 7.93
N ARG A 75 9.93 -16.68 8.86
CA ARG A 75 9.99 -15.24 8.57
C ARG A 75 11.17 -14.91 7.65
N ASN A 76 12.33 -15.54 7.84
CA ASN A 76 13.50 -15.33 7.02
C ASN A 76 13.29 -15.85 5.59
N ILE A 77 12.72 -17.04 5.42
CA ILE A 77 12.37 -17.61 4.11
C ILE A 77 11.37 -16.71 3.38
N ALA A 78 10.30 -16.28 4.07
CA ALA A 78 9.30 -15.39 3.50
C ALA A 78 9.91 -14.04 3.07
N PHE A 79 10.84 -13.50 3.88
CA PHE A 79 11.60 -12.31 3.54
C PHE A 79 12.47 -12.52 2.29
N VAL A 80 13.26 -13.60 2.23
CA VAL A 80 14.13 -13.89 1.08
C VAL A 80 13.32 -13.99 -0.21
N LYS A 81 12.21 -14.76 -0.20
CA LYS A 81 11.33 -14.92 -1.36
C LYS A 81 10.73 -13.59 -1.83
N SER A 82 10.13 -12.84 -0.92
CA SER A 82 9.49 -11.55 -1.25
C SER A 82 10.51 -10.47 -1.65
N TRP A 83 11.69 -10.45 -1.03
CA TRP A 83 12.75 -9.52 -1.38
C TRP A 83 13.36 -9.85 -2.72
N GLU A 84 13.55 -11.12 -3.07
CA GLU A 84 14.04 -11.52 -4.39
C GLU A 84 13.11 -11.07 -5.52
N GLU A 85 11.79 -11.25 -5.37
CA GLU A 85 10.79 -10.72 -6.30
C GLU A 85 10.85 -9.20 -6.42
N THR A 86 11.10 -8.51 -5.30
CA THR A 86 11.22 -7.04 -5.26
C THR A 86 12.51 -6.57 -5.93
N ARG A 87 13.64 -7.26 -5.71
CA ARG A 87 14.94 -6.96 -6.33
C ARG A 87 14.88 -7.08 -7.85
N LYS A 88 14.22 -8.11 -8.37
CA LYS A 88 14.01 -8.31 -9.82
C LYS A 88 13.28 -7.14 -10.49
N LYS A 89 12.41 -6.43 -9.75
CA LYS A 89 11.71 -5.23 -10.24
C LYS A 89 12.59 -3.98 -10.30
N GLY A 90 13.75 -4.01 -9.65
CA GLY A 90 14.76 -2.96 -9.69
C GLY A 90 14.61 -1.88 -8.61
N LEU A 91 15.76 -1.30 -8.25
CA LEU A 91 15.91 -0.28 -7.21
C LEU A 91 15.07 0.96 -7.49
N ILE A 92 15.07 1.45 -8.73
CA ILE A 92 14.37 2.67 -9.13
C ILE A 92 12.87 2.52 -8.93
N LYS A 93 12.30 1.38 -9.35
CA LYS A 93 10.88 1.09 -9.17
C LYS A 93 10.54 0.97 -7.68
N PHE A 94 11.40 0.34 -6.89
CA PHE A 94 11.23 0.27 -5.44
C PHE A 94 11.26 1.65 -4.76
N SER A 95 12.25 2.49 -5.06
CA SER A 95 12.42 3.77 -4.38
C SER A 95 11.46 4.85 -4.88
N LEU A 96 11.30 5.02 -6.20
CA LEU A 96 10.48 6.11 -6.74
C LEU A 96 8.99 5.76 -6.78
N VAL A 97 8.63 4.55 -7.21
CA VAL A 97 7.20 4.21 -7.35
C VAL A 97 6.61 3.84 -6.01
N TYR A 98 7.16 2.84 -5.32
CA TYR A 98 6.63 2.42 -4.02
C TYR A 98 6.94 3.44 -2.91
N GLY A 99 8.17 3.96 -2.87
CA GLY A 99 8.58 4.97 -1.89
C GLY A 99 8.09 6.38 -2.21
N GLY A 100 8.41 6.88 -3.39
CA GLY A 100 8.07 8.25 -3.79
C GLY A 100 6.57 8.45 -4.00
N VAL A 101 5.96 7.72 -4.92
CA VAL A 101 4.56 7.95 -5.30
C VAL A 101 3.60 7.44 -4.22
N PHE A 102 3.63 6.14 -3.92
CA PHE A 102 2.65 5.56 -3.00
C PHE A 102 2.88 5.99 -1.54
N PHE A 103 4.09 5.78 -1.03
CA PHE A 103 4.39 6.14 0.36
C PHE A 103 4.50 7.65 0.56
N GLY A 104 4.98 8.40 -0.44
CA GLY A 104 4.98 9.85 -0.41
C GLY A 104 3.58 10.46 -0.41
N PHE A 105 2.59 9.84 -1.08
CA PHE A 105 1.19 10.24 -0.96
C PHE A 105 0.65 10.06 0.47
N VAL A 106 0.97 8.95 1.12
CA VAL A 106 0.58 8.72 2.52
C VAL A 106 1.27 9.73 3.45
N LEU A 107 2.57 9.97 3.25
CA LEU A 107 3.32 10.99 3.98
C LEU A 107 2.75 12.40 3.77
N CYS A 108 2.33 12.72 2.55
CA CYS A 108 1.69 14.00 2.24
C CYS A 108 0.48 14.23 3.15
N GLY A 109 -0.39 13.23 3.32
CA GLY A 109 -1.55 13.33 4.23
C GLY A 109 -1.12 13.59 5.68
N ILE A 110 -0.14 12.84 6.18
CA ILE A 110 0.38 13.00 7.55
C ILE A 110 1.01 14.39 7.75
N ILE A 111 1.85 14.83 6.82
CA ILE A 111 2.52 16.14 6.85
C ILE A 111 1.48 17.26 6.77
N SER A 112 0.47 17.12 5.92
CA SER A 112 -0.60 18.10 5.75
C SER A 112 -1.38 18.30 7.05
N ILE A 113 -1.78 17.19 7.69
CA ILE A 113 -2.48 17.21 8.98
C ILE A 113 -1.57 17.83 10.04
N ALA A 114 -0.31 17.38 10.15
CA ALA A 114 0.63 17.91 11.12
C ALA A 114 0.87 19.42 10.93
N ALA A 115 1.02 19.88 9.69
CA ALA A 115 1.23 21.28 9.35
C ALA A 115 0.04 22.17 9.76
N MET A 116 -1.19 21.68 9.65
CA MET A 116 -2.39 22.42 10.11
C MET A 116 -2.40 22.64 11.63
N PHE A 117 -1.81 21.73 12.42
CA PHE A 117 -1.74 21.86 13.87
C PHE A 117 -0.50 22.62 14.36
N ILE A 118 0.62 22.50 13.65
CA ILE A 118 1.92 23.06 14.08
C ILE A 118 2.09 24.50 13.58
N ILE A 119 1.68 24.80 12.35
CA ILE A 119 1.92 26.09 11.72
C ILE A 119 0.72 27.00 11.98
N LYS A 120 0.94 28.06 12.76
CA LYS A 120 -0.09 29.08 13.03
C LYS A 120 -0.60 29.67 11.72
N ASN A 121 -1.92 29.88 11.65
CA ASN A 121 -2.64 30.43 10.49
C ASN A 121 -2.61 29.57 9.22
N MET A 122 -2.10 28.32 9.26
CA MET A 122 -2.09 27.45 8.07
C MET A 122 -3.51 27.13 7.59
N ILE A 123 -4.45 26.90 8.52
CA ILE A 123 -5.86 26.66 8.18
C ILE A 123 -6.45 27.88 7.44
N LYS A 124 -6.16 29.09 7.92
CA LYS A 124 -6.62 30.34 7.30
C LYS A 124 -6.02 30.50 5.89
N TYR A 125 -4.70 30.31 5.77
CA TYR A 125 -4.01 30.37 4.48
C TYR A 125 -4.59 29.42 3.43
N VAL A 126 -4.90 28.18 3.82
CA VAL A 126 -5.47 27.18 2.92
C VAL A 126 -6.93 27.50 2.56
N SER A 127 -7.69 28.14 3.45
CA SER A 127 -9.10 28.50 3.21
C SER A 127 -9.30 29.80 2.44
N ASP A 128 -8.32 30.70 2.42
CA ASP A 128 -8.47 32.04 1.85
C ASP A 128 -8.61 31.99 0.31
N GLU A 129 -7.83 31.14 -0.37
CA GLU A 129 -7.92 30.98 -1.82
C GLU A 129 -7.72 29.53 -2.29
N PRO A 130 -8.42 29.08 -3.35
CA PRO A 130 -8.17 27.77 -3.96
C PRO A 130 -6.73 27.59 -4.46
N SER A 131 -6.07 28.69 -4.87
CA SER A 131 -4.67 28.70 -5.30
C SER A 131 -3.73 28.26 -4.18
N HIS A 132 -3.98 28.71 -2.95
CA HIS A 132 -3.20 28.39 -1.75
C HIS A 132 -3.40 26.94 -1.33
N MET A 133 -4.62 26.42 -1.44
CA MET A 133 -4.90 25.00 -1.20
C MET A 133 -4.13 24.10 -2.16
N LEU A 134 -4.14 24.41 -3.47
CA LEU A 134 -3.40 23.63 -4.46
C LEU A 134 -1.89 23.71 -4.25
N ASN A 135 -1.36 24.88 -3.92
CA ASN A 135 0.05 25.06 -3.60
C ASN A 135 0.45 24.26 -2.36
N PHE A 136 -0.37 24.30 -1.31
CA PHE A 136 -0.13 23.53 -0.09
C PHE A 136 -0.06 22.03 -0.38
N ILE A 137 -1.07 21.48 -1.09
CA ILE A 137 -1.09 20.07 -1.51
C ILE A 137 0.13 19.72 -2.37
N GLY A 138 0.48 20.60 -3.32
CA GLY A 138 1.65 20.41 -4.19
C GLY A 138 2.95 20.32 -3.40
N TYR A 139 3.19 21.27 -2.49
CA TYR A 139 4.40 21.29 -1.67
C TYR A 139 4.47 20.10 -0.71
N THR A 140 3.36 19.74 -0.05
CA THR A 140 3.32 18.58 0.85
C THR A 140 3.50 17.28 0.11
N TYR A 141 3.00 17.18 -1.13
CA TYR A 141 3.19 15.99 -1.97
C TYR A 141 4.63 15.86 -2.46
N ILE A 142 5.26 16.95 -2.90
CA ILE A 142 6.68 16.94 -3.29
C ILE A 142 7.55 16.58 -2.08
N ALA A 143 7.31 17.18 -0.92
CA ALA A 143 8.03 16.87 0.31
C ALA A 143 7.85 15.40 0.72
N GLY A 144 6.62 14.88 0.68
CA GLY A 144 6.31 13.48 0.93
C GLY A 144 7.01 12.54 -0.07
N THR A 145 7.01 12.88 -1.35
CA THR A 145 7.65 12.10 -2.42
C THR A 145 9.17 12.01 -2.23
N ILE A 146 9.82 13.14 -1.92
CA ILE A 146 11.25 13.17 -1.65
C ILE A 146 11.56 12.34 -0.39
N GLY A 147 10.82 12.58 0.70
CA GLY A 147 10.99 11.85 1.96
C GLY A 147 10.80 10.35 1.80
N GLY A 148 9.75 9.94 1.09
CA GLY A 148 9.45 8.54 0.81
C GLY A 148 10.49 7.87 -0.08
N THR A 149 10.98 8.58 -1.10
CA THR A 149 12.06 8.09 -1.97
C THR A 149 13.35 7.84 -1.17
N VAL A 150 13.76 8.80 -0.33
CA VAL A 150 14.94 8.67 0.52
C VAL A 150 14.80 7.53 1.51
N PHE A 151 13.65 7.43 2.19
CA PHE A 151 13.36 6.36 3.14
C PHE A 151 13.44 4.98 2.48
N TYR A 152 12.81 4.79 1.32
CA TYR A 152 12.86 3.51 0.60
C TYR A 152 14.24 3.21 0.02
N ARG A 153 15.04 4.24 -0.29
CA ARG A 153 16.44 4.05 -0.68
C ARG A 153 17.27 3.47 0.47
N LEU A 154 17.09 3.98 1.68
CA LEU A 154 17.74 3.46 2.88
C LEU A 154 17.24 2.04 3.22
N LEU A 155 15.93 1.83 3.11
CA LEU A 155 15.30 0.53 3.33
C LEU A 155 15.83 -0.54 2.35
N TRP A 156 16.08 -0.15 1.10
CA TRP A 156 16.71 -1.05 0.13
C TRP A 156 18.08 -1.53 0.60
N ILE A 157 18.94 -0.62 1.05
CA ILE A 157 20.29 -0.97 1.54
C ILE A 157 20.19 -1.92 2.74
N TYR A 158 19.30 -1.62 3.68
CA TYR A 158 19.07 -2.46 4.86
C TYR A 158 18.59 -3.86 4.49
N ASN A 159 17.61 -3.96 3.60
CA ASN A 159 17.06 -5.24 3.14
C ASN A 159 18.07 -6.03 2.32
N GLU A 160 18.89 -5.37 1.49
CA GLU A 160 19.93 -6.04 0.71
C GLU A 160 21.00 -6.66 1.61
N ARG A 161 21.46 -5.93 2.65
CA ARG A 161 22.38 -6.47 3.65
C ARG A 161 21.77 -7.68 4.38
N LYS A 162 20.50 -7.58 4.76
CA LYS A 162 19.78 -8.69 5.40
C LYS A 162 19.63 -9.89 4.48
N PHE A 163 19.38 -9.67 3.19
CA PHE A 163 19.27 -10.73 2.18
C PHE A 163 20.59 -11.47 2.03
N ILE A 164 21.69 -10.75 1.80
CA ILE A 164 23.04 -11.32 1.66
C ILE A 164 23.38 -12.20 2.86
N ARG A 165 23.14 -11.71 4.09
CA ARG A 165 23.38 -12.47 5.33
C ARG A 165 22.57 -13.76 5.44
N LEU A 166 21.35 -13.78 4.88
CA LEU A 166 20.48 -14.95 4.94
C LEU A 166 20.73 -15.96 3.81
N THR A 167 21.31 -15.52 2.69
CA THR A 167 21.54 -16.37 1.51
C THR A 167 22.98 -16.81 1.35
N ASN A 168 23.95 -16.10 1.94
CA ASN A 168 25.36 -16.47 1.91
C ASN A 168 25.85 -16.79 3.33
N PRO A 169 25.91 -18.08 3.73
CA PRO A 169 26.31 -18.50 5.07
C PRO A 169 27.83 -18.41 5.33
N LEU A 170 28.64 -18.03 4.32
CA LEU A 170 30.10 -17.99 4.40
C LEU A 170 30.67 -16.59 4.71
N HIS A 171 29.81 -15.63 5.06
CA HIS A 171 30.19 -14.24 5.41
C HIS A 171 29.69 -13.83 6.79
#